data_AF-A0A2X1S091-F1
#
_entry.id   AF-A0A2X1S091-F1
#
_cell.length_a   1.000
_cell.length_b   1.000
_cell.length_c   1.000
_cell.angle_alpha   90.00
_cell.angle_beta   90.00
_cell.angle_gamma   90.00
#
_symmetry.space_group_name_H-M   'P 1'
#
loop_
_entity.id
_entity.type
_entity.pdbx_description
1 polymer ?
#
loop_
_entity_poly.entity_id
_entity_poly.type
_entity_poly.pdbx_seq_one_letter_code
_entity_poly.pdbx_strand_id
1 'polypeptide(L)'
;MTPLLEQLMEIADKLGLPFEVGLYTATPAPQTYLVATPLTDVLDVFADNQPSVEVEEVRLALFTRGNYLDLRSRITRALLDTGLTITARTYVGFEADTGFHHYAIDVATHHTYT
;
A
#
# COMPACT_ATOMS: atom_id res chain seq x y z
N MET A 1 14.96 5.73 9.81
CA MET A 1 14.09 4.63 9.34
C MET A 1 13.29 5.17 8.17
N THR A 2 13.07 4.37 7.13
CA THR A 2 12.29 4.81 5.96
C THR A 2 10.80 4.64 6.28
N PRO A 3 9.96 5.70 6.25
CA PRO A 3 8.53 5.59 6.50
C PRO A 3 7.84 4.62 5.55
N LEU A 4 6.77 3.97 5.99
CA LEU A 4 6.04 2.99 5.18
C LEU A 4 5.62 3.56 3.82
N LEU A 5 5.09 4.77 3.79
CA LEU A 5 4.57 5.37 2.58
C LEU A 5 5.69 5.59 1.53
N GLU A 6 6.89 5.97 1.96
CA GLU A 6 8.05 6.13 1.09
C GLU A 6 8.51 4.78 0.53
N GLN A 7 8.55 3.73 1.37
CA GLN A 7 8.86 2.37 0.92
C GLN A 7 7.85 1.89 -0.15
N LEU A 8 6.56 2.19 0.03
CA LEU A 8 5.51 1.83 -0.93
C LEU A 8 5.66 2.59 -2.26
N MET A 9 6.03 3.87 -2.22
CA MET A 9 6.34 4.66 -3.43
C MET A 9 7.50 4.02 -4.21
N GLU A 10 8.61 3.67 -3.53
CA GLU A 10 9.74 3.02 -4.20
C GLU A 10 9.37 1.68 -4.83
N ILE A 11 8.53 0.88 -4.15
CA ILE A 11 8.04 -0.39 -4.68
C ILE A 11 7.18 -0.15 -5.94
N ALA A 12 6.29 0.84 -5.90
CA ALA A 12 5.46 1.20 -7.04
C ALA A 12 6.30 1.63 -8.25
N ASP A 13 7.32 2.48 -8.02
CA ASP A 13 8.25 2.92 -9.05
C ASP A 13 9.03 1.74 -9.67
N LYS A 14 9.55 0.82 -8.84
CA LYS A 14 10.23 -0.40 -9.30
C LYS A 14 9.30 -1.30 -10.14
N LEU A 15 7.99 -1.28 -9.85
CA LEU A 15 6.99 -2.04 -10.59
C LEU A 15 6.45 -1.29 -11.83
N GLY A 16 6.82 -0.01 -12.01
CA GLY A 16 6.31 0.85 -13.07
C GLY A 16 4.83 1.19 -12.92
N LEU A 17 4.34 1.28 -11.68
CA LEU A 17 2.93 1.54 -11.37
C LEU A 17 2.76 3.00 -10.93
N PRO A 18 1.92 3.81 -11.61
CA PRO A 18 1.55 5.13 -11.12
C PRO A 18 0.97 5.05 -9.71
N PHE A 19 1.40 5.94 -8.83
CA PHE A 19 1.09 5.91 -7.41
C PHE A 19 0.64 7.29 -6.93
N GLU A 20 -0.44 7.33 -6.17
CA GLU A 20 -0.95 8.56 -5.53
C GLU A 20 -1.33 8.29 -4.08
N VAL A 21 -1.43 9.36 -3.29
CA VAL A 21 -1.84 9.29 -1.88
C VAL A 21 -3.23 9.88 -1.72
N GLY A 22 -4.14 9.13 -1.10
CA GLY A 22 -5.52 9.53 -0.81
C GLY A 22 -6.45 9.48 -2.02
N LEU A 23 -6.09 10.13 -3.14
CA LEU A 23 -6.93 10.19 -4.33
C LEU A 23 -6.10 10.31 -5.61
N TYR A 24 -6.45 9.52 -6.63
CA TYR A 24 -5.92 9.70 -7.98
C TYR A 24 -6.74 10.75 -8.74
N THR A 25 -6.14 11.89 -9.06
CA THR A 25 -6.85 13.03 -9.67
C THR A 25 -6.49 13.29 -11.14
N ALA A 26 -5.47 12.63 -11.67
CA ALA A 26 -5.01 12.88 -13.04
C ALA A 26 -6.03 12.36 -14.08
N THR A 27 -6.31 13.18 -15.09
CA THR A 27 -7.25 12.87 -16.17
C THR A 27 -6.56 12.91 -17.55
N PRO A 28 -6.70 11.87 -18.39
CA PRO A 28 -7.37 10.61 -18.11
C PRO A 28 -6.58 9.75 -17.12
N ALA A 29 -7.28 8.95 -16.30
CA ALA A 29 -6.63 7.98 -15.42
C ALA A 29 -5.90 6.91 -16.26
N PRO A 30 -4.73 6.44 -15.80
CA PRO A 30 -4.00 5.37 -16.47
C PRO A 30 -4.78 4.04 -16.40
N GLN A 31 -4.41 3.07 -17.24
CA GLN A 31 -5.05 1.75 -17.27
C GLN A 31 -4.86 0.94 -15.99
N THR A 32 -3.82 1.27 -15.22
CA THR A 32 -3.50 0.65 -13.93
C THR A 32 -2.78 1.68 -13.07
N TYR A 33 -3.16 1.78 -11.80
CA TYR A 33 -2.52 2.63 -10.81
C TYR A 33 -2.77 2.12 -9.39
N LEU A 34 -2.01 2.68 -8.46
CA LEU A 34 -2.10 2.45 -7.02
C LEU A 34 -2.55 3.75 -6.32
N VAL A 35 -3.37 3.59 -5.29
CA VAL A 35 -3.67 4.66 -4.33
C VAL A 35 -3.34 4.15 -2.93
N ALA A 36 -2.50 4.87 -2.21
CA ALA A 36 -2.22 4.61 -0.81
C ALA A 36 -3.14 5.43 0.08
N THR A 37 -3.77 4.78 1.05
CA THR A 37 -4.56 5.42 2.12
C THR A 37 -3.94 5.03 3.46
N PRO A 38 -3.25 5.94 4.16
CA PRO A 38 -2.80 5.69 5.52
C PRO A 38 -3.97 5.31 6.44
N LEU A 39 -3.77 4.27 7.24
CA LEU A 39 -4.75 3.74 8.19
C LEU A 39 -4.32 4.02 9.64
N THR A 40 -3.06 3.72 9.95
CA THR A 40 -2.50 3.82 11.30
C THR A 40 -1.12 4.46 11.22
N ASP A 41 -0.84 5.34 12.18
CA ASP A 41 0.47 5.94 12.45
C ASP A 41 0.51 6.17 13.96
N VAL A 42 1.12 5.23 14.70
CA VAL A 42 1.10 5.24 16.16
C VAL A 42 2.46 4.88 16.75
N LEU A 43 2.78 5.54 17.85
CA LEU A 43 3.83 5.16 18.76
C LEU A 43 3.22 4.24 19.83
N ASP A 44 3.77 3.05 20.00
CA ASP A 44 3.25 2.04 20.93
C ASP A 44 4.39 1.42 21.76
N VAL A 45 3.99 0.60 22.74
CA VAL A 45 4.85 -0.07 23.73
C VAL A 45 5.69 0.95 24.52
N PHE A 46 5.21 1.31 25.70
CA PHE A 46 5.82 2.39 26.50
C PHE A 46 6.65 1.87 27.67
N ALA A 47 7.85 2.43 27.84
CA ALA A 47 8.71 2.25 29.02
C ALA A 47 9.38 3.59 29.35
N ASP A 48 9.47 3.94 30.63
CA ASP A 48 10.12 5.19 31.10
C ASP A 48 9.65 6.48 30.38
N ASN A 49 8.36 6.57 30.08
CA ASN A 49 7.72 7.66 29.30
C ASN A 49 8.21 7.80 27.86
N GLN A 50 8.81 6.76 27.28
CA GLN A 50 9.24 6.71 25.89
C GLN A 50 8.54 5.55 25.14
N PRO A 51 8.19 5.73 23.86
CA PRO A 51 7.73 4.64 23.02
C PRO A 51 8.90 3.74 22.62
N SER A 52 8.60 2.47 22.38
CA SER A 52 9.59 1.46 21.98
C SER A 52 9.37 1.00 20.54
N VAL A 53 8.18 1.21 19.98
CA VAL A 53 7.87 0.89 18.58
C VAL A 53 7.02 1.97 17.93
N GLU A 54 7.26 2.18 16.64
CA GLU A 54 6.41 2.94 15.73
C GLU A 54 5.75 1.95 14.77
N VAL A 55 4.43 2.05 14.63
CA VAL A 55 3.62 1.18 13.77
C VAL A 55 2.90 2.06 12.76
N GLU A 56 3.21 1.83 11.50
CA GLU A 56 2.50 2.45 10.38
C GLU A 56 1.74 1.36 9.62
N GLU A 57 0.51 1.67 9.20
CA GLU A 57 -0.29 0.81 8.33
C GLU A 57 -0.93 1.62 7.21
N VAL A 58 -0.88 1.10 6.00
CA VAL A 58 -1.41 1.73 4.79
C VAL A 58 -2.24 0.71 4.01
N ARG A 59 -3.43 1.12 3.56
CA ARG A 59 -4.19 0.42 2.53
C ARG A 59 -3.68 0.82 1.16
N LEU A 60 -3.13 -0.14 0.43
CA LEU A 60 -2.73 0.00 -0.96
C LEU A 60 -3.85 -0.51 -1.87
N ALA A 61 -4.57 0.40 -2.50
CA ALA A 61 -5.63 0.10 -3.46
C ALA A 61 -5.07 0.01 -4.88
N LEU A 62 -5.18 -1.17 -5.50
CA LEU A 62 -4.91 -1.43 -6.90
C LEU A 62 -6.18 -1.22 -7.72
N PHE A 63 -6.08 -0.33 -8.72
CA PHE A 63 -7.07 -0.16 -9.77
C PHE A 63 -6.48 -0.65 -11.09
N THR A 64 -7.14 -1.58 -11.78
CA THR A 64 -6.70 -2.04 -13.10
C THR A 64 -7.86 -2.45 -13.99
N ARG A 65 -7.83 -2.05 -15.27
CA ARG A 65 -8.76 -2.56 -16.29
C ARG A 65 -8.32 -3.92 -16.86
N GLY A 66 -7.13 -4.39 -16.49
CA GLY A 66 -6.56 -5.66 -16.91
C GLY A 66 -6.75 -6.77 -15.88
N ASN A 67 -5.91 -7.81 -15.98
CA ASN A 67 -5.94 -8.95 -15.07
C ASN A 67 -5.34 -8.57 -13.70
N TYR A 68 -6.20 -8.31 -12.72
CA TYR A 68 -5.78 -7.98 -11.36
C TYR A 68 -5.02 -9.10 -10.63
N LEU A 69 -5.19 -10.38 -11.02
CA LEU A 69 -4.55 -11.50 -10.32
C LEU A 69 -3.03 -11.53 -10.52
N ASP A 70 -2.55 -11.20 -11.72
CA ASP A 70 -1.12 -11.11 -12.02
C ASP A 70 -0.48 -9.95 -11.25
N LEU A 71 -1.07 -8.75 -11.38
CA LEU A 71 -0.61 -7.55 -10.70
C LEU A 71 -0.62 -7.71 -9.18
N ARG A 72 -1.70 -8.24 -8.60
CA ARG A 72 -1.77 -8.55 -7.16
C ARG A 72 -0.63 -9.45 -6.73
N SER A 73 -0.31 -10.48 -7.52
CA SER A 73 0.74 -11.45 -7.17
C SER A 73 2.13 -10.83 -7.23
N ARG A 74 2.39 -9.97 -8.24
CA ARG A 74 3.63 -9.19 -8.36
C ARG A 74 3.80 -8.19 -7.21
N ILE A 75 2.76 -7.45 -6.87
CA ILE A 75 2.77 -6.50 -5.75
C ILE A 75 2.99 -7.24 -4.43
N THR A 76 2.25 -8.31 -4.19
CA THR A 76 2.42 -9.16 -2.98
C THR A 76 3.87 -9.58 -2.82
N ARG A 77 4.49 -10.07 -3.90
CA ARG A 77 5.88 -10.51 -3.85
C ARG A 77 6.83 -9.36 -3.54
N ALA A 78 6.68 -8.22 -4.21
CA ALA A 78 7.54 -7.06 -3.98
C ALA A 78 7.47 -6.55 -2.54
N LEU A 79 6.28 -6.52 -1.93
CA LEU A 79 6.09 -6.14 -0.53
C LEU A 79 6.78 -7.11 0.45
N LEU A 80 6.66 -8.42 0.20
CA LEU A 80 7.31 -9.43 1.05
C LEU A 80 8.83 -9.43 0.89
N ASP A 81 9.33 -9.21 -0.33
CA ASP A 81 10.77 -9.15 -0.63
C ASP A 81 11.44 -7.94 0.07
N THR A 82 10.70 -6.88 0.40
CA THR A 82 11.17 -5.75 1.22
C THR A 82 10.99 -5.94 2.72
N GLY A 83 10.45 -7.09 3.16
CA GLY A 83 10.23 -7.39 4.57
C GLY A 83 9.00 -6.70 5.19
N LEU A 84 8.12 -6.10 4.37
CA LEU A 84 6.88 -5.50 4.85
C LEU A 84 5.87 -6.58 5.25
N THR A 85 5.01 -6.26 6.21
CA THR A 85 3.95 -7.17 6.68
C THR A 85 2.66 -6.92 5.90
N ILE A 86 2.09 -7.95 5.29
CA ILE A 86 0.75 -7.85 4.68
C ILE A 86 -0.29 -8.30 5.71
N THR A 87 -1.11 -7.37 6.19
CA THR A 87 -2.11 -7.61 7.24
C THR A 87 -3.44 -8.10 6.67
N ALA A 88 -3.81 -7.65 5.47
CA ALA A 88 -5.01 -8.10 4.76
C ALA A 88 -4.89 -8.00 3.24
N ARG A 89 -5.72 -8.77 2.53
CA ARG A 89 -5.92 -8.65 1.08
C ARG A 89 -7.38 -8.91 0.73
N THR A 90 -7.98 -8.01 -0.03
CA THR A 90 -9.43 -8.02 -0.29
C THR A 90 -9.72 -7.63 -1.74
N TYR A 91 -10.52 -8.44 -2.44
CA TYR A 91 -11.12 -7.97 -3.69
C TYR A 91 -12.32 -7.08 -3.34
N VAL A 92 -12.23 -5.80 -3.68
CA VAL A 92 -13.26 -4.80 -3.32
C VAL A 92 -14.42 -4.87 -4.30
N GLY A 93 -14.13 -4.94 -5.60
CA GLY A 93 -15.17 -5.07 -6.61
C GLY A 93 -14.73 -4.71 -8.02
N PHE A 94 -15.69 -4.74 -8.93
CA PHE A 94 -15.55 -4.21 -10.29
C PHE A 94 -16.40 -2.94 -10.40
N GLU A 95 -15.77 -1.85 -10.82
CA GLU A 95 -16.42 -0.56 -11.03
C GLU A 95 -16.92 -0.48 -12.47
N ALA A 96 -18.23 -0.64 -12.68
CA ALA A 96 -18.81 -0.71 -14.02
C ALA A 96 -18.63 0.58 -14.83
N ASP A 97 -18.68 1.74 -14.18
CA ASP A 97 -18.61 3.05 -14.85
C ASP A 97 -17.20 3.36 -15.38
N THR A 98 -16.17 2.89 -14.67
CA THR A 98 -14.76 3.17 -14.98
C THR A 98 -14.05 1.98 -15.61
N GLY A 99 -14.61 0.77 -15.46
CA GLY A 99 -14.07 -0.50 -15.92
C GLY A 99 -12.94 -1.07 -15.06
N PHE A 100 -12.70 -0.52 -13.86
CA PHE A 100 -11.60 -0.97 -13.00
C PHE A 100 -11.99 -2.14 -12.10
N HIS A 101 -11.10 -3.13 -12.00
CA HIS A 101 -11.03 -4.01 -10.84
C HIS A 101 -10.32 -3.29 -9.71
N HIS A 102 -10.96 -3.22 -8.55
CA HIS A 102 -10.42 -2.65 -7.32
C HIS A 102 -10.03 -3.80 -6.36
N TYR A 103 -8.74 -3.86 -6.03
CA TYR A 103 -8.18 -4.81 -5.07
C TYR A 103 -7.39 -4.07 -3.99
N ALA A 104 -7.66 -4.33 -2.72
CA ALA A 104 -6.96 -3.72 -1.59
C ALA A 104 -5.94 -4.68 -0.97
N ILE A 105 -4.78 -4.14 -0.60
CA ILE A 105 -3.73 -4.82 0.16
C ILE A 105 -3.40 -3.92 1.34
N ASP A 106 -3.63 -4.37 2.56
CA ASP A 106 -3.25 -3.64 3.77
C ASP A 106 -1.83 -4.08 4.16
N VAL A 107 -0.95 -3.11 4.37
CA VAL A 107 0.48 -3.30 4.59
C VAL A 107 0.89 -2.54 5.84
N ALA A 108 1.68 -3.16 6.70
CA ALA A 108 2.22 -2.57 7.91
C ALA A 108 3.75 -2.69 7.99
N THR A 109 4.36 -1.75 8.69
CA THR A 109 5.76 -1.80 9.13
C THR A 109 5.82 -1.58 10.64
N HIS A 110 6.88 -2.09 11.26
CA HIS A 110 7.13 -1.95 12.69
C HIS A 110 8.58 -1.52 12.89
N HIS A 111 8.75 -0.34 13.48
CA HIS A 111 10.03 0.32 13.65
C HIS A 111 10.36 0.39 15.14
N THR A 112 11.30 -0.43 15.61
CA THR A 112 11.73 -0.41 17.02
C THR A 112 12.73 0.72 17.29
N TYR A 113 12.48 1.51 18.33
CA TYR A 113 13.44 2.44 18.89
C TYR A 113 14.38 1.66 19.84
N THR A 114 15.66 1.55 19.47
CA THR A 114 16.73 0.97 20.31
C THR A 114 17.58 2.03 20.96
#